data_AF-A0A936W0Z6-F1
#
_entry.id   AF-A0A936W0Z6-F1
#
_cell.length_a   1.000
_cell.length_b   1.000
_cell.length_c   1.000
_cell.angle_alpha   90.00
_cell.angle_beta   90.00
_cell.angle_gamma   90.00
#
_symmetry.space_group_name_H-M   'P 1'
#
loop_
_entity.id
_entity.type
_entity.pdbx_description
1 polymer ?
#
loop_
_entity_poly.entity_id
_entity_poly.type
_entity_poly.pdbx_seq_one_letter_code
_entity_poly.pdbx_strand_id
1 'polypeptide(L)'
;MAFSTQTGLPNELLAEQYLQNELGSEIEQQPGGSKHISIIRLNEIFKPVLIKQAIDMTWANEKQTNVCLGSDANFMAITEDGRYSALVSKQTLVNEMLKTLFNNQDK
;
A
#
# COMPACT_ATOMS: atom_id res chain seq x y z
N MET A 1 3.90 -24.91 -37.94
CA MET A 1 3.80 -26.15 -38.76
C MET A 1 2.42 -26.73 -38.54
N ALA A 2 1.68 -27.04 -39.61
CA ALA A 2 0.24 -27.41 -39.55
C ALA A 2 -0.03 -28.84 -39.03
N PHE A 3 1.02 -29.63 -38.80
CA PHE A 3 0.93 -31.04 -38.42
C PHE A 3 1.82 -31.33 -37.21
N SER A 4 1.37 -32.23 -36.34
CA SER A 4 2.13 -32.69 -35.17
C SER A 4 3.37 -33.48 -35.61
N THR A 5 4.54 -33.14 -35.06
CA THR A 5 5.82 -33.79 -35.41
C THR A 5 5.94 -35.23 -34.90
N GLN A 6 5.08 -35.64 -33.96
CA GLN A 6 5.05 -37.01 -33.42
C GLN A 6 4.12 -37.95 -34.18
N THR A 7 3.05 -37.44 -34.80
CA THR A 7 1.99 -38.29 -35.38
C THR A 7 1.71 -38.01 -36.85
N GLY A 8 2.22 -36.89 -37.40
CA GLY A 8 1.96 -36.48 -38.78
C GLY A 8 0.50 -36.07 -39.05
N LEU A 9 -0.36 -36.10 -38.03
CA LEU A 9 -1.77 -35.72 -38.11
C LEU A 9 -1.94 -34.20 -37.90
N PRO A 10 -3.05 -33.61 -38.40
CA PRO A 10 -3.36 -32.20 -38.17
C PRO A 10 -3.28 -31.87 -36.68
N ASN A 11 -2.58 -30.79 -36.34
CA ASN A 11 -2.42 -30.39 -34.95
C ASN A 11 -3.76 -29.81 -34.46
N GLU A 12 -4.52 -30.59 -33.68
CA GLU A 12 -5.84 -30.18 -33.19
C GLU A 12 -5.78 -28.94 -32.29
N LEU A 13 -4.64 -28.73 -31.60
CA LEU A 13 -4.41 -27.59 -30.70
C LEU A 13 -3.63 -26.46 -31.38
N LEU A 14 -3.55 -26.47 -32.72
CA LEU A 14 -2.79 -25.47 -33.48
C LEU A 14 -3.31 -24.05 -33.18
N ALA A 15 -4.62 -23.86 -33.16
CA ALA A 15 -5.24 -22.57 -32.83
C ALA A 15 -4.90 -22.12 -31.40
N GLU A 16 -4.88 -23.04 -30.45
CA GLU A 16 -4.53 -22.75 -29.05
C GLU A 16 -3.05 -22.42 -28.88
N GLN A 17 -2.16 -23.09 -29.63
CA GLN A 17 -0.74 -22.77 -29.65
C GLN A 17 -0.45 -21.42 -30.30
N TYR A 18 -1.19 -21.04 -31.34
CA TYR A 18 -1.12 -19.69 -31.90
C TYR A 18 -1.58 -18.65 -30.87
N LEU A 19 -2.71 -18.89 -30.21
CA LEU A 19 -3.22 -18.00 -29.16
C LEU A 19 -2.25 -17.87 -27.97
N GLN A 20 -1.63 -18.96 -27.54
CA GLN A 20 -0.61 -18.95 -26.48
C GLN A 20 0.63 -18.16 -26.88
N ASN A 21 1.08 -18.28 -28.14
CA ASN A 21 2.20 -17.51 -28.65
C ASN A 21 1.87 -16.02 -28.77
N GLU A 22 0.64 -15.67 -29.18
CA GLU A 22 0.17 -14.28 -29.23
C GLU A 22 0.04 -13.68 -27.83
N LEU A 23 -0.55 -14.41 -26.87
CA LEU A 23 -0.67 -13.96 -25.48
C LEU A 23 0.68 -13.87 -24.78
N GLY A 24 1.57 -14.84 -24.99
CA GLY A 24 2.94 -14.82 -24.49
C GLY A 24 3.70 -13.63 -25.07
N SER A 25 3.53 -13.33 -26.36
CA SER A 25 4.07 -12.15 -27.02
C SER A 25 3.54 -10.85 -26.41
N GLU A 26 2.23 -10.67 -26.26
CA GLU A 26 1.65 -9.42 -25.73
C GLU A 26 1.99 -9.18 -24.26
N ILE A 27 2.13 -10.24 -23.46
CA ILE A 27 2.44 -10.13 -22.02
C ILE A 27 3.95 -9.98 -21.77
N GLU A 28 4.79 -10.67 -22.54
CA GLU A 28 6.26 -10.65 -22.36
C GLU A 28 6.96 -9.57 -23.19
N GLN A 29 6.39 -9.12 -24.32
CA GLN A 29 6.99 -8.14 -25.24
C GLN A 29 6.54 -6.69 -25.04
N GLN A 30 6.34 -6.24 -23.81
CA GLN A 30 6.59 -4.81 -23.51
C GLN A 30 7.97 -4.61 -22.86
N PRO A 31 9.08 -4.77 -23.62
CA PRO A 31 10.40 -4.36 -23.17
C PRO A 31 10.45 -2.84 -23.19
N GLY A 32 9.99 -2.21 -22.10
CA GLY A 32 10.07 -0.75 -21.92
C GLY A 32 8.86 -0.10 -21.28
N GLY A 33 7.73 -0.81 -21.17
CA GLY A 33 6.64 -0.37 -20.31
C GLY A 33 7.07 -0.59 -18.87
N SER A 34 7.27 0.47 -18.09
CA SER A 34 7.44 0.28 -16.65
C SER A 34 6.25 -0.58 -16.17
N LYS A 35 6.47 -1.55 -15.29
CA LYS A 35 5.38 -2.35 -14.73
C LYS A 35 4.47 -1.41 -13.95
N HIS A 36 3.49 -0.83 -14.63
CA HIS A 36 2.61 0.19 -14.08
C HIS A 36 1.53 -0.52 -13.29
N ILE A 37 1.67 -0.50 -11.97
CA ILE A 37 0.59 -0.88 -11.08
C ILE A 37 -0.35 0.32 -10.92
N SER A 38 -1.64 0.13 -11.15
CA SER A 38 -2.62 1.20 -10.97
C SER A 38 -2.75 1.56 -9.48
N ILE A 39 -3.05 2.83 -9.18
CA ILE A 39 -3.31 3.27 -7.79
C ILE A 39 -4.50 2.51 -7.17
N ILE A 40 -5.47 2.11 -8.00
CA ILE A 40 -6.61 1.28 -7.60
C ILE A 40 -6.10 -0.09 -7.12
N ARG A 41 -5.18 -0.71 -7.88
CA ARG A 41 -4.61 -2.00 -7.54
C ARG A 41 -3.70 -1.95 -6.31
N LEU A 42 -2.92 -0.88 -6.16
CA LEU A 42 -2.17 -0.62 -4.92
C LEU A 42 -3.12 -0.51 -3.73
N ASN A 43 -4.21 0.24 -3.87
CA ASN A 43 -5.21 0.33 -2.82
C ASN A 43 -5.84 -1.02 -2.49
N GLU A 44 -6.21 -1.85 -3.47
CA GLU A 44 -6.75 -3.19 -3.19
C GLU A 44 -5.78 -4.07 -2.39
N ILE A 45 -4.50 -4.08 -2.78
CA ILE A 45 -3.46 -4.90 -2.15
C ILE A 45 -3.19 -4.42 -0.73
N PHE A 46 -3.06 -3.10 -0.54
CA PHE A 46 -2.62 -2.55 0.75
C PHE A 46 -3.77 -2.13 1.67
N LYS A 47 -5.00 -1.96 1.18
CA LYS A 47 -6.18 -1.62 2.01
C LYS A 47 -6.30 -2.41 3.33
N PRO A 48 -6.08 -3.73 3.38
CA PRO A 48 -6.14 -4.46 4.65
C PRO A 48 -5.01 -4.13 5.64
N VAL A 49 -3.88 -3.58 5.17
CA VAL A 49 -2.70 -3.26 5.99
C VAL A 49 -2.39 -1.75 6.06
N LEU A 50 -3.17 -0.91 5.38
CA LEU A 50 -2.96 0.52 5.31
C LEU A 50 -3.50 1.18 6.58
N ILE A 51 -2.59 1.62 7.44
CA ILE A 51 -2.92 2.40 8.63
C ILE A 51 -3.40 3.77 8.17
N LYS A 52 -4.65 4.10 8.46
CA LYS A 52 -5.29 5.37 8.07
C LYS A 52 -5.35 6.39 9.20
N GLN A 53 -4.97 6.00 10.41
CA GLN A 53 -4.98 6.92 11.54
C GLN A 53 -3.89 7.97 11.37
N ALA A 54 -4.31 9.23 11.49
CA ALA A 54 -3.45 10.39 11.41
C ALA A 54 -3.83 11.42 12.48
N ILE A 55 -2.84 12.14 12.99
CA ILE A 55 -3.01 13.36 13.78
C ILE A 55 -2.48 14.51 12.94
N ASP A 56 -3.33 15.50 12.69
CA ASP A 56 -2.88 16.75 12.08
C ASP A 56 -2.44 17.75 13.15
N MET A 57 -1.25 18.31 13.00
CA MET A 57 -0.68 19.31 13.90
C MET A 57 -1.47 20.63 13.88
N THR A 58 -2.25 20.89 12.83
CA THR A 58 -3.13 22.07 12.74
C THR A 58 -4.42 21.91 13.53
N TRP A 59 -4.76 20.70 13.99
CA TRP A 59 -5.97 20.48 14.80
C TRP A 59 -5.81 21.06 16.20
N ALA A 60 -6.94 21.39 16.84
CA ALA A 60 -6.95 21.75 18.26
C ALA A 60 -6.43 20.59 19.12
N ASN A 61 -5.68 20.90 20.18
CA ASN A 61 -5.05 19.91 21.07
C ASN A 61 -6.03 18.83 21.57
N GLU A 62 -7.25 19.23 21.97
CA GLU A 62 -8.27 18.28 22.44
C GLU A 62 -8.60 17.22 21.37
N LYS A 63 -8.71 17.63 20.10
CA LYS A 63 -8.97 16.72 18.99
C LYS A 63 -7.77 15.81 18.74
N GLN A 64 -6.55 16.33 18.82
CA GLN A 64 -5.33 15.53 18.68
C GLN A 64 -5.24 14.46 19.76
N THR A 65 -5.48 14.82 21.02
CA THR A 65 -5.45 13.90 22.16
C THR A 65 -6.55 12.85 22.08
N ASN A 66 -7.78 13.23 21.73
CA ASN A 66 -8.89 12.29 21.58
C ASN A 66 -8.61 11.25 20.49
N VAL A 67 -8.05 11.66 19.34
CA VAL A 67 -7.66 10.74 18.26
C VAL A 67 -6.50 9.84 18.68
N CYS A 68 -5.49 10.39 19.37
CA CYS A 68 -4.34 9.63 19.85
C CYS A 68 -4.76 8.53 20.84
N LEU A 69 -5.58 8.89 21.84
CA LEU A 69 -5.97 7.97 22.91
C LEU A 69 -7.04 6.97 22.45
N GLY A 70 -8.03 7.41 21.67
CA GLY A 70 -9.15 6.59 21.20
C GLY A 70 -8.82 5.64 20.04
N SER A 71 -7.61 5.68 19.49
CA SER A 71 -7.20 4.80 18.39
C SER A 71 -6.53 3.52 18.89
N ASP A 72 -6.92 2.35 18.37
CA ASP A 72 -6.25 1.07 18.62
C ASP A 72 -5.01 0.82 17.75
N ALA A 73 -4.69 1.75 16.84
CA ALA A 73 -3.53 1.61 15.97
C ALA A 73 -2.20 1.80 16.73
N ASN A 74 -1.24 0.88 16.48
CA ASN A 74 0.10 0.93 17.07
C ASN A 74 0.97 2.05 16.50
N PHE A 75 0.71 2.45 15.26
CA PHE A 75 1.38 3.54 14.57
C PHE A 75 0.36 4.55 14.07
N MET A 76 0.78 5.81 13.98
CA MET A 76 -0.06 6.90 13.53
C MET A 76 0.76 7.86 12.68
N ALA A 77 0.18 8.32 11.58
CA ALA A 77 0.81 9.35 10.76
C ALA A 77 0.63 10.71 11.42
N ILE A 78 1.67 11.54 11.39
CA ILE A 78 1.60 12.96 11.72
C ILE A 78 1.49 13.72 10.42
N THR A 79 0.45 14.54 10.30
CA THR A 79 0.27 15.45 9.18
C THR A 79 0.37 16.90 9.63
N GLU A 80 0.73 17.78 8.71
CA GLU A 80 0.70 19.22 8.89
C GLU A 80 -0.01 19.81 7.69
N ASP A 81 -1.20 20.38 7.92
CA ASP A 81 -2.07 20.92 6.86
C ASP A 81 -2.33 19.87 5.75
N GLY A 82 -2.64 18.64 6.17
CA GLY A 82 -2.87 17.51 5.28
C GLY A 82 -1.62 16.94 4.59
N ARG A 83 -0.42 17.48 4.83
CA ARG A 83 0.83 16.93 4.30
C ARG A 83 1.43 15.94 5.27
N TYR A 84 1.84 14.77 4.78
CA TYR A 84 2.54 13.78 5.60
C TYR A 84 3.88 14.35 6.10
N SER A 85 4.12 14.22 7.40
CA SER A 85 5.36 14.62 8.05
C SER A 85 6.13 13.39 8.55
N ALA A 86 5.52 12.57 9.40
CA ALA A 86 6.20 11.42 10.00
C ALA A 86 5.23 10.28 10.37
N LEU A 87 5.78 9.08 10.59
CA LEU A 87 5.07 7.95 11.19
C LEU A 87 5.65 7.72 12.58
N VAL A 88 4.78 7.74 13.59
CA VAL A 88 5.19 7.59 14.99
C VAL A 88 4.45 6.44 15.64
N SER A 89 5.09 5.78 16.61
CA SER A 89 4.42 4.79 17.43
C SER A 89 3.56 5.48 18.49
N LYS A 90 2.41 4.88 18.81
CA LYS A 90 1.53 5.36 19.88
C LYS A 90 2.25 5.40 21.23
N GLN A 91 3.13 4.42 21.49
CA GLN A 91 3.92 4.36 22.71
C GLN A 91 4.84 5.59 22.86
N THR A 92 5.52 6.00 21.80
CA THR A 92 6.37 7.19 21.84
C THR A 92 5.55 8.45 22.12
N LEU A 93 4.40 8.60 21.47
CA LEU A 93 3.49 9.73 21.72
C LEU A 93 3.01 9.79 23.17
N VAL A 94 2.55 8.66 23.72
CA VAL A 94 2.10 8.58 25.12
C VAL A 94 3.23 8.89 26.09
N ASN A 95 4.43 8.36 25.85
CA ASN A 95 5.59 8.64 26.69
C ASN A 95 5.94 10.14 26.72
N GLU A 96 5.90 10.82 25.56
CA GLU A 96 6.13 12.26 25.49
C GLU A 96 5.02 13.06 26.19
N MET A 97 3.75 12.66 26.04
CA MET A 97 2.64 13.27 26.79
C MET A 97 2.83 13.12 28.30
N LEU A 98 3.25 11.95 28.78
CA LEU A 98 3.51 11.75 30.21
C LEU A 98 4.70 12.59 30.70
N LYS A 99 5.81 12.64 29.95
CA LYS A 99 6.96 13.47 30.31
C LYS A 99 6.59 14.94 30.45
N THR A 100 5.76 15.47 29.54
CA THR A 100 5.32 16.87 29.62
C THR A 100 4.43 17.13 30.84
N LEU A 101 3.59 16.17 31.24
CA LEU A 101 2.80 16.27 32.48
C LEU A 101 3.68 16.29 33.73
N PHE A 102 4.69 15.42 33.81
CA PHE A 102 5.58 15.36 34.98
C PHE A 102 6.55 16.55 35.03
N ASN A 103 7.08 17.02 33.90
CA ASN A 103 7.96 18.19 33.87
C ASN A 103 7.22 19.52 34.19
N ASN A 104 5.89 19.55 34.04
CA ASN A 104 5.08 20.72 34.39
C ASN A 104 4.69 20.78 35.88
N GLN A 105 5.01 19.76 36.69
CA GLN A 105 4.74 19.77 38.14
C GLN A 105 5.90 20.29 39.00
N ASP A 106 7.09 20.48 38.41
CA ASP A 106 8.29 20.98 39.11
C ASP A 106 8.54 22.50 38.90
N LYS A 107 7.53 23.26 38.48
CA LYS A 107 7.54 24.74 38.41
C LYS A 107 6.33 25.31 39.13
#